data_AF-A0A7D5S7P8-F1
#
_entry.id   AF-A0A7D5S7P8-F1
#
_cell.length_a   1.000
_cell.length_b   1.000
_cell.length_c   1.000
_cell.angle_alpha   90.00
_cell.angle_beta   90.00
_cell.angle_gamma   90.00
#
_symmetry.space_group_name_H-M   'P 1'
#
loop_
_entity.id
_entity.type
_entity.pdbx_description
1 polymer ?
#
loop_
_entity_poly.entity_id
_entity_poly.type
_entity_poly.pdbx_seq_one_letter_code
_entity_poly.pdbx_strand_id
1 'polypeptide(L)' 'MSGRLVKQLQSQHEAGAQSMTLNLSELSAGLYTVQVFTNDQLAHTSKVTKQD' A
#
# COMPACT_ATOMS: atom_id res chain seq x y z
N MET A 1 3.84 3.70 15.90
CA MET A 1 4.00 3.54 14.44
C MET A 1 5.37 4.10 14.06
N SER A 2 6.32 3.28 13.62
CA SER A 2 7.70 3.75 13.34
C SER A 2 7.86 4.46 12.00
N GLY A 3 6.79 4.60 11.19
CA GLY A 3 6.86 5.19 9.85
C GLY A 3 7.73 4.40 8.86
N ARG A 4 8.20 3.21 9.23
CA ARG A 4 9.10 2.40 8.43
C ARG A 4 8.40 1.84 7.20
N LEU A 5 9.01 2.00 6.02
CA LEU A 5 8.59 1.32 4.80
C LEU A 5 8.81 -0.19 4.97
N VAL A 6 7.73 -0.97 4.90
CA VAL A 6 7.77 -2.43 5.08
C VAL A 6 7.53 -3.20 3.78
N LYS A 7 6.87 -2.59 2.79
CA LYS A 7 6.62 -3.18 1.48
C LYS A 7 6.41 -2.08 0.44
N GLN A 8 6.99 -2.26 -0.75
CA GLN A 8 6.82 -1.38 -1.90
C GLN A 8 6.45 -2.22 -3.11
N LEU A 9 5.47 -1.74 -3.88
CA LEU A 9 5.03 -2.36 -5.12
C LEU A 9 4.99 -1.26 -6.16
N GLN A 10 5.74 -1.42 -7.24
CA GLN A 10 5.74 -0.50 -8.37
C GLN A 10 5.15 -1.23 -9.57
N SER A 11 4.18 -0.62 -10.22
CA SER A 11 3.52 -1.18 -11.38
C SER A 11 3.21 -0.07 -12.38
N GLN A 12 3.39 -0.38 -13.66
CA GLN A 12 3.03 0.52 -14.76
C GLN A 12 1.62 0.16 -15.21
N HIS A 13 0.74 1.17 -15.21
CA HIS A 13 -0.66 0.99 -15.52
C HIS A 13 -1.08 1.98 -16.61
N GLU A 14 -1.89 1.52 -17.55
CA GLU A 14 -2.55 2.40 -18.52
C GLU A 14 -3.66 3.21 -17.86
N ALA A 15 -4.01 4.34 -18.48
CA ALA A 15 -5.06 5.23 -17.98
C ALA A 15 -6.41 4.50 -17.89
N GLY A 16 -6.97 4.41 -16.69
CA GLY A 16 -8.24 3.73 -16.44
C GLY A 16 -8.39 3.26 -15.00
N ALA A 17 -9.51 2.60 -14.69
CA ALA A 17 -9.72 1.96 -13.40
C ALA A 17 -8.87 0.68 -13.32
N GLN A 18 -7.89 0.67 -12.40
CA GLN A 18 -6.95 -0.44 -12.21
C GLN A 18 -7.08 -0.95 -10.77
N SER A 19 -7.05 -2.27 -10.60
CA SER A 19 -6.98 -2.92 -9.29
C SER A 19 -5.55 -3.30 -8.97
N MET A 20 -5.09 -2.96 -7.76
CA MET A 20 -3.77 -3.32 -7.25
C MET A 20 -3.95 -4.14 -5.98
N THR A 21 -3.43 -5.36 -5.98
CA THR A 21 -3.52 -6.27 -4.82
C THR A 21 -2.18 -6.28 -4.10
N LEU A 22 -2.18 -5.83 -2.83
CA LEU A 22 -1.01 -5.89 -1.96
C LEU A 22 -1.18 -7.00 -0.93
N ASN A 23 -0.34 -8.03 -1.02
CA ASN A 23 -0.33 -9.10 -0.03
C ASN A 23 0.44 -8.65 1.24
N LEU A 24 -0.21 -8.74 2.41
CA LEU A 24 0.36 -8.42 3.72
C LEU A 24 0.56 -9.65 4.63
N SER A 25 0.46 -10.87 4.08
CA SER A 25 0.51 -12.13 4.83
C SER A 25 1.82 -12.32 5.61
N GLU A 26 2.93 -11.87 5.03
CA GLU A 26 4.27 -11.96 5.61
C GLU A 26 4.52 -10.92 6.70
N LEU A 27 3.60 -9.97 6.90
CA LEU A 27 3.71 -8.94 7.92
C LEU A 27 3.01 -9.39 9.20
N SER A 28 3.59 -9.03 10.34
CA SER A 28 2.99 -9.29 11.65
C SER A 28 1.66 -8.56 11.80
N ALA A 29 0.79 -9.02 12.71
CA ALA A 29 -0.40 -8.27 13.08
C ALA A 29 -0.03 -6.85 13.53
N GLY A 30 -0.85 -5.87 13.17
CA GLY A 30 -0.57 -4.47 13.44
C GLY A 30 -1.30 -3.49 12.52
N LEU A 31 -1.09 -2.20 12.77
CA LEU A 31 -1.64 -1.12 11.95
C LEU A 31 -0.61 -0.68 10.91
N TYR A 32 -1.04 -0.72 9.64
CA TYR A 32 -0.25 -0.32 8.49
C TYR A 32 -0.88 0.88 7.79
N THR A 33 -0.04 1.77 7.28
CA THR A 33 -0.48 2.85 6.38
C THR A 33 -0.02 2.50 4.98
N VAL A 34 -0.98 2.40 4.06
CA VAL A 34 -0.74 2.16 2.63
C VAL A 34 -0.82 3.51 1.93
N GLN A 35 0.24 3.85 1.19
CA GLN A 35 0.30 5.06 0.37
C GLN A 35 0.44 4.63 -1.09
N VAL A 36 -0.46 5.12 -1.94
CA VAL A 36 -0.45 4.89 -3.38
C VAL A 36 -0.02 6.18 -4.06
N PHE A 37 1.04 6.08 -4.85
CA PHE A 37 1.56 7.19 -5.63
C PHE A 37 1.28 6.96 -7.12
N THR A 38 0.78 7.98 -7.80
CA THR A 38 0.57 8.00 -9.25
C THR A 38 1.31 9.20 -9.82
N ASN A 39 2.22 8.99 -10.77
CA ASN A 39 3.07 10.04 -11.35
C ASN A 39 3.79 10.86 -10.26
N ASP A 40 4.41 10.18 -9.30
CA ASP A 40 5.14 10.75 -8.16
C ASP A 40 4.29 11.62 -7.20
N GLN A 41 2.96 11.61 -7.36
CA GLN A 41 2.03 12.32 -6.49
C GLN A 41 1.25 11.32 -5.63
N LEU A 42 1.10 11.64 -4.35
CA LEU A 42 0.31 10.84 -3.42
C LEU A 42 -1.17 10.89 -3.85
N ALA A 43 -1.65 9.78 -4.42
CA ALA A 43 -3.01 9.67 -4.94
C ALA A 43 -3.99 9.18 -3.88
N HIS A 44 -3.55 8.25 -3.02
CA HIS A 44 -4.41 7.66 -1.99
C HIS A 44 -3.62 7.27 -0.75
N THR A 45 -4.21 7.43 0.42
CA THR A 45 -3.68 6.92 1.68
C THR A 45 -4.78 6.16 2.40
N SER A 46 -4.46 4.94 2.84
CA SER A 46 -5.38 4.10 3.61
C SER A 46 -4.67 3.54 4.84
N LYS A 47 -5.45 3.29 5.90
CA LYS A 47 -4.98 2.63 7.11
C LYS A 47 -5.63 1.26 7.18
N VAL A 48 -4.79 0.23 7.23
CA VAL A 48 -5.23 -1.17 7.26
C VAL A 48 -4.74 -1.78 8.56
N THR A 49 -5.67 -2.33 9.34
CA THR A 49 -5.35 -3.10 10.54
C THR A 49 -5.32 -4.57 10.16
N LYS A 50 -4.15 -5.20 10.24
CA LYS A 50 -4.02 -6.66 10.15
C LYS A 50 -4.27 -7.23 11.55
N GLN A 51 -5.38 -7.94 11.69
CA GLN A 51 -5.66 -8.81 12.83
C GLN A 51 -5.45 -10.25 12.33
N ASP A 52 -4.76 -11.06 13.13
CA ASP A 52 -4.57 -12.49 12.85
C ASP A 52 -5.86 -13.27 13.10
#